data_AF-A0A4U0R5C2-F1
#
_entry.id   AF-A0A4U0R5C2-F1
#
_cell.length_a   1.000
_cell.length_b   1.000
_cell.length_c   1.000
_cell.angle_alpha   90.00
_cell.angle_beta   90.00
_cell.angle_gamma   90.00
#
_symmetry.space_group_name_H-M   'P 1'
#
loop_
_entity.id
_entity.type
_entity.pdbx_description
1 polymer ?
#
loop_
_entity_poly.entity_id
_entity_poly.type
_entity_poly.pdbx_seq_one_letter_code
_entity_poly.pdbx_strand_id
1 'polypeptide(L)'
;MHSETVIHTVHSDRETLMTFYGTARPAAVALAALSIFTLPAAAEEVKYMAKLTGEAQVPPVETEARGMADITVDTETMTLTWRITHEGLSGTPIAGHFHGPASPDENAPPLIDMGDGAYGATREVEDDENADAQADTGSDAEAEASTDAADGDDMAPNIMEGTIEVPEEQLADLQAGRYYVNIHTEAHPDGEIRGQVVEGEASSDSAALEGSADSATAFADADLDAGEQIFTQSCRSCHGPRAQGMASFPPLDGREADYLLGRLQQYHAGEKVGPGSALMIPVAKDLSEVEMRDVSAYIASAFN
;
A
#
# COMPACT_ATOMS: atom_id res chain seq x y z
N MET A 1 66.77 -10.73 70.28
CA MET A 1 66.80 -9.26 70.31
C MET A 1 65.35 -8.79 70.34
N HIS A 2 64.93 -8.23 71.49
CA HIS A 2 63.83 -7.30 71.80
C HIS A 2 62.40 -7.60 71.26
N SER A 3 61.38 -7.85 72.11
CA SER A 3 60.56 -6.88 72.92
C SER A 3 59.75 -5.93 72.02
N GLU A 4 58.45 -5.63 72.13
CA GLU A 4 57.40 -5.63 73.19
C GLU A 4 56.02 -5.66 72.47
N THR A 5 54.99 -6.38 72.94
CA THR A 5 53.85 -5.95 73.77
C THR A 5 53.36 -4.49 73.59
N VAL A 6 52.12 -4.29 73.11
CA VAL A 6 51.12 -3.43 73.78
C VAL A 6 49.71 -3.98 73.52
N ILE A 7 49.03 -4.26 74.62
CA ILE A 7 47.61 -4.55 74.78
C ILE A 7 46.92 -3.23 75.12
N HIS A 8 45.73 -2.95 74.60
CA HIS A 8 44.75 -2.18 75.37
C HIS A 8 43.32 -2.58 75.00
N THR A 9 42.73 -3.39 75.88
CA THR A 9 41.29 -3.47 76.15
C THR A 9 40.86 -2.20 76.87
N VAL A 10 39.70 -1.62 76.53
CA VAL A 10 38.72 -1.15 77.54
C VAL A 10 37.31 -1.43 77.02
N HIS A 11 36.55 -2.05 77.93
CA HIS A 11 35.17 -2.50 77.89
C HIS A 11 34.23 -1.38 78.41
N SER A 12 32.92 -1.66 78.47
CA SER A 12 31.93 -1.01 79.36
C SER A 12 31.23 0.23 78.80
N ASP A 13 29.92 0.46 78.95
CA ASP A 13 28.74 -0.35 79.31
C ASP A 13 27.53 0.57 79.07
N ARG A 14 26.45 -0.01 78.56
CA ARG A 14 25.06 0.09 79.03
C ARG A 14 24.39 1.46 79.32
N GLU A 15 23.25 1.59 78.63
CA GLU A 15 21.92 1.94 79.16
C GLU A 15 21.71 3.32 79.77
N THR A 16 20.94 4.17 79.06
CA THR A 16 19.91 4.99 79.71
C THR A 16 18.71 5.15 78.78
N LEU A 17 17.63 4.45 79.14
CA LEU A 17 16.26 4.73 78.73
C LEU A 17 15.85 6.12 79.24
N MET A 18 15.34 7.00 78.37
CA MET A 18 14.32 7.96 78.78
C MET A 18 13.28 8.15 77.68
N THR A 19 12.12 7.61 78.01
CA THR A 19 10.80 7.77 77.41
C THR A 19 10.46 9.25 77.23
N PHE A 20 10.29 9.70 75.98
CA PHE A 20 9.54 10.92 75.68
C PHE A 20 8.29 10.53 74.88
N TYR A 21 7.14 10.63 75.55
CA TYR A 21 5.84 10.71 74.91
C TYR A 21 5.76 12.02 74.12
N GLY A 22 5.73 11.93 72.80
CA GLY A 22 5.51 13.05 71.89
C GLY A 22 4.47 12.64 70.85
N THR A 23 3.33 13.31 70.88
CA THR A 23 2.11 13.06 70.10
C THR A 23 2.33 12.83 68.62
N ALA A 24 1.72 11.76 68.11
CA ALA A 24 1.63 11.37 66.71
C ALA A 24 1.17 12.53 65.81
N ARG A 25 1.89 12.71 64.69
CA ARG A 25 1.37 13.35 63.47
C ARG A 25 1.32 12.26 62.40
N PRO A 26 0.15 11.88 61.87
CA PRO A 26 0.11 11.01 60.70
C PRO A 26 0.50 11.85 59.49
N ALA A 27 1.76 11.75 59.05
CA ALA A 27 2.13 12.18 57.71
C ALA A 27 1.73 11.05 56.76
N ALA A 28 0.83 11.40 55.83
CA ALA A 28 0.16 10.50 54.92
C ALA A 28 1.12 9.59 54.14
N VAL A 29 0.80 8.30 54.11
CA VAL A 29 1.30 7.36 53.11
C VAL A 29 0.65 7.74 51.78
N ALA A 30 1.40 8.39 50.91
CA ALA A 30 1.00 8.55 49.52
C ALA A 30 1.18 7.19 48.81
N LEU A 31 0.09 6.42 48.71
CA LEU A 31 0.00 5.37 47.71
C LEU A 31 0.02 6.06 46.35
N ALA A 32 1.16 6.01 45.66
CA ALA A 32 1.19 6.25 44.23
C ALA A 32 0.41 5.09 43.58
N ALA A 33 -0.87 5.33 43.28
CA ALA A 33 -1.62 4.48 42.38
C ALA A 33 -0.91 4.57 41.02
N LEU A 34 -0.19 3.50 40.65
CA LEU A 34 0.32 3.32 39.30
C LEU A 34 -0.90 3.06 38.41
N SER A 35 -1.51 4.13 37.93
CA SER A 35 -2.53 4.08 36.89
C SER A 35 -1.87 3.48 35.66
N ILE A 36 -2.08 2.17 35.45
CA ILE A 36 -1.87 1.55 34.15
C ILE A 36 -2.91 2.22 33.24
N PHE A 37 -2.48 3.23 32.50
CA PHE A 37 -3.23 3.68 31.34
C PHE A 37 -3.13 2.55 30.32
N THR A 38 -4.19 1.76 30.20
CA THR A 38 -4.43 1.00 28.99
C THR A 38 -4.72 2.03 27.91
N LEU A 39 -3.70 2.37 27.12
CA LEU A 39 -3.97 2.98 25.82
C LEU A 39 -4.83 1.97 25.05
N PRO A 40 -5.91 2.40 24.37
CA PRO A 40 -6.54 1.52 23.40
C PRO A 40 -5.44 1.10 22.41
N ALA A 41 -5.35 -0.20 22.13
CA ALA A 41 -4.69 -0.62 20.89
C ALA A 41 -5.46 0.11 19.79
N ALA A 42 -4.80 1.05 19.10
CA ALA A 42 -5.41 1.66 17.93
C ALA A 42 -5.53 0.55 16.89
N ALA A 43 -6.71 0.41 16.29
CA ALA A 43 -6.93 -0.48 15.16
C ALA A 43 -5.80 -0.24 14.14
N GLU A 44 -4.97 -1.26 13.93
CA GLU A 44 -3.84 -1.22 13.01
C GLU A 44 -4.41 -1.47 11.60
N GLU A 45 -5.06 -0.44 11.06
CA GLU A 45 -5.44 -0.39 9.64
C GLU A 45 -4.18 -0.16 8.81
N VAL A 46 -3.84 -1.13 7.97
CA VAL A 46 -2.73 -1.02 7.01
C VAL A 46 -3.29 -0.63 5.66
N LYS A 47 -2.74 0.43 5.07
CA LYS A 47 -3.16 0.91 3.74
C LYS A 47 -2.26 0.36 2.66
N TYR A 48 -2.87 0.04 1.54
CA TYR A 48 -2.23 -0.42 0.32
C TYR A 48 -2.81 0.32 -0.88
N MET A 49 -2.06 0.30 -1.97
CA MET A 49 -2.50 0.86 -3.25
C MET A 49 -2.12 -0.04 -4.42
N ALA A 50 -2.81 0.11 -5.56
CA ALA A 50 -2.39 -0.46 -6.84
C ALA A 50 -2.72 0.47 -8.01
N LYS A 51 -1.69 0.95 -8.73
CA LYS A 51 -1.86 1.66 -10.01
C LYS A 51 -2.14 0.64 -11.11
N LEU A 52 -3.34 0.72 -11.70
CA LEU A 52 -3.82 -0.21 -12.72
C LEU A 52 -3.53 0.32 -14.11
N THR A 53 -2.83 -0.47 -14.94
CA THR A 53 -2.50 -0.10 -16.33
C THR A 53 -2.57 -1.32 -17.25
N GLY A 54 -2.71 -1.06 -18.55
CA GLY A 54 -2.59 -2.11 -19.58
C GLY A 54 -1.17 -2.68 -19.70
N GLU A 55 -0.15 -1.84 -19.52
CA GLU A 55 1.26 -2.25 -19.58
C GLU A 55 1.65 -3.25 -18.48
N ALA A 56 1.01 -3.15 -17.31
CA ALA A 56 1.22 -4.07 -16.20
C ALA A 56 0.50 -5.43 -16.39
N GLN A 57 -0.29 -5.60 -17.44
CA GLN A 57 -0.82 -6.91 -17.80
C GLN A 57 0.29 -7.88 -18.21
N VAL A 58 0.03 -9.17 -18.03
CA VAL A 58 0.94 -10.23 -18.48
C VAL A 58 0.14 -11.20 -19.35
N PRO A 59 0.28 -11.15 -20.69
CA PRO A 59 1.07 -10.19 -21.46
C PRO A 59 0.48 -8.76 -21.45
N PRO A 60 1.29 -7.72 -21.74
CA PRO A 60 0.81 -6.33 -21.78
C PRO A 60 -0.34 -6.12 -22.78
N VAL A 61 -1.27 -5.24 -22.41
CA VAL A 61 -2.43 -4.85 -23.22
C VAL A 61 -2.30 -3.38 -23.61
N GLU A 62 -2.40 -3.09 -24.91
CA GLU A 62 -2.49 -1.73 -25.43
C GLU A 62 -3.91 -1.20 -25.18
N THR A 63 -4.04 -0.27 -24.24
CA THR A 63 -5.32 0.39 -23.92
C THR A 63 -5.04 1.78 -23.35
N GLU A 64 -5.99 2.69 -23.51
CA GLU A 64 -5.97 3.99 -22.82
C GLU A 64 -6.48 3.87 -21.37
N ALA A 65 -7.00 2.69 -21.00
CA ALA A 65 -7.53 2.43 -19.70
C ALA A 65 -6.48 2.53 -18.59
N ARG A 66 -6.91 3.09 -17.46
CA ARG A 66 -6.10 3.21 -16.25
C ARG A 66 -6.99 3.27 -15.03
N GLY A 67 -6.41 2.96 -13.86
CA GLY A 67 -7.11 3.06 -12.60
C GLY A 67 -6.19 3.11 -11.40
N MET A 68 -6.79 3.32 -10.24
CA MET A 68 -6.13 3.30 -8.93
C MET A 68 -7.00 2.54 -7.94
N ALA A 69 -6.43 1.52 -7.30
CA ALA A 69 -7.03 0.83 -6.17
C ALA A 69 -6.49 1.40 -4.86
N ASP A 70 -7.37 1.90 -4.01
CA ASP A 70 -7.14 2.20 -2.60
C ASP A 70 -7.62 1.01 -1.78
N ILE A 71 -6.75 0.40 -0.99
CA ILE A 71 -7.06 -0.81 -0.24
C ILE A 71 -6.69 -0.59 1.23
N THR A 72 -7.58 -0.94 2.14
CA THR A 72 -7.34 -0.88 3.59
C THR A 72 -7.56 -2.25 4.17
N VAL A 73 -6.63 -2.69 5.02
CA VAL A 73 -6.76 -3.93 5.79
C VAL A 73 -6.80 -3.61 7.27
N ASP A 74 -7.91 -3.92 7.90
CA ASP A 74 -8.01 -3.98 9.35
C ASP A 74 -7.46 -5.32 9.82
N THR A 75 -6.31 -5.29 10.47
CA THR A 75 -5.62 -6.50 10.98
C THR A 75 -6.23 -7.05 12.27
N GLU A 76 -7.10 -6.30 12.95
CA GLU A 76 -7.85 -6.77 14.12
C GLU A 76 -9.11 -7.54 13.70
N THR A 77 -9.88 -6.98 12.77
CA THR A 77 -11.10 -7.61 12.27
C THR A 77 -10.86 -8.54 11.07
N MET A 78 -9.62 -8.57 10.55
CA MET A 78 -9.25 -9.29 9.33
C MET A 78 -10.13 -8.87 8.16
N THR A 79 -10.38 -7.57 8.01
CA THR A 79 -11.25 -7.03 6.95
C THR A 79 -10.43 -6.28 5.91
N LEU A 80 -10.59 -6.62 4.63
CA LEU A 80 -10.03 -5.88 3.49
C LEU A 80 -11.13 -5.10 2.80
N THR A 81 -10.97 -3.79 2.75
CA THR A 81 -11.84 -2.85 2.07
C THR A 81 -11.10 -2.27 0.88
N TRP A 82 -11.77 -2.08 -0.25
CA TRP A 82 -11.18 -1.45 -1.42
C TRP A 82 -12.11 -0.42 -2.04
N ARG A 83 -11.48 0.56 -2.70
CA ARG A 83 -12.09 1.52 -3.62
C ARG A 83 -11.20 1.58 -4.84
N ILE A 84 -11.74 1.33 -6.02
CA ILE A 84 -11.00 1.41 -7.28
C ILE A 84 -11.62 2.48 -8.15
N THR A 85 -10.83 3.49 -8.49
CA THR A 85 -11.20 4.46 -9.53
C THR A 85 -10.62 4.02 -10.87
N HIS A 86 -11.37 4.20 -11.95
CA HIS A 86 -10.86 3.89 -13.29
C HIS A 86 -11.36 4.89 -14.35
N GLU A 87 -10.72 4.88 -15.51
CA GLU A 87 -11.17 5.61 -16.70
C GLU A 87 -10.62 4.94 -17.95
N GLY A 88 -11.19 5.27 -19.11
CA GLY A 88 -10.67 4.82 -20.41
C GLY A 88 -10.84 3.31 -20.71
N LEU A 89 -11.63 2.59 -19.90
CA LEU A 89 -11.95 1.17 -20.19
C LEU A 89 -12.61 1.05 -21.56
N SER A 90 -12.16 0.08 -22.34
CA SER A 90 -12.60 -0.13 -23.73
C SER A 90 -13.93 -0.89 -23.86
N GLY A 91 -14.63 -1.13 -22.74
CA GLY A 91 -15.96 -1.72 -22.71
C GLY A 91 -16.51 -1.78 -21.28
N THR A 92 -17.70 -2.39 -21.15
CA THR A 92 -18.32 -2.60 -19.83
C THR A 92 -17.41 -3.49 -18.98
N PRO A 93 -17.10 -3.11 -17.72
CA PRO A 93 -16.43 -4.02 -16.80
C PRO A 93 -17.30 -5.26 -16.57
N ILE A 94 -16.72 -6.45 -16.71
CA ILE A 94 -17.43 -7.72 -16.52
C ILE A 94 -16.94 -8.51 -15.32
N ALA A 95 -15.75 -8.19 -14.83
CA ALA A 95 -15.17 -8.82 -13.65
C ALA A 95 -13.97 -8.02 -13.16
N GLY A 96 -13.55 -8.35 -11.95
CA GLY A 96 -12.34 -7.83 -11.36
C GLY A 96 -12.06 -8.53 -10.05
N HIS A 97 -10.77 -8.79 -9.85
CA HIS A 97 -10.32 -9.75 -8.86
C HIS A 97 -9.04 -9.25 -8.19
N PHE A 98 -8.85 -9.69 -6.96
CA PHE A 98 -7.50 -9.83 -6.42
C PHE A 98 -6.96 -11.20 -6.79
N HIS A 99 -5.75 -11.21 -7.34
CA HIS A 99 -5.00 -12.42 -7.68
C HIS A 99 -3.78 -12.52 -6.79
N GLY A 100 -3.36 -13.75 -6.50
CA GLY A 100 -2.13 -14.01 -5.78
C GLY A 100 -1.97 -15.47 -5.40
N PRO A 101 -0.83 -15.81 -4.78
CA PRO A 101 0.40 -15.02 -4.75
C PRO A 101 1.10 -15.03 -6.13
N ALA A 102 1.52 -13.87 -6.63
CA ALA A 102 2.27 -13.71 -7.86
C ALA A 102 3.24 -12.51 -7.81
N SER A 103 4.37 -12.66 -8.51
CA SER A 103 5.25 -11.53 -8.85
C SER A 103 4.56 -10.61 -9.88
N PRO A 104 5.00 -9.35 -10.03
CA PRO A 104 4.44 -8.44 -11.04
C PRO A 104 4.49 -8.98 -12.48
N ASP A 105 5.44 -9.85 -12.79
CA ASP A 105 5.63 -10.40 -14.15
C ASP A 105 4.93 -11.77 -14.34
N GLU A 106 4.12 -12.22 -13.38
CA GLU A 106 3.46 -13.53 -13.37
C GLU A 106 1.94 -13.38 -13.16
N ASN A 107 1.17 -14.27 -13.80
CA ASN A 107 -0.25 -14.42 -13.50
C ASN A 107 -0.46 -15.41 -12.35
N ALA A 108 -1.47 -15.14 -11.53
CA ALA A 108 -1.96 -16.07 -10.50
C ALA A 108 -3.46 -16.36 -10.68
N PRO A 109 -3.99 -17.42 -10.07
CA PRO A 109 -5.43 -17.61 -9.95
C PRO A 109 -6.10 -16.46 -9.20
N PRO A 110 -7.39 -16.16 -9.50
CA PRO A 110 -8.16 -15.21 -8.70
C PRO A 110 -8.42 -15.79 -7.30
N LEU A 111 -8.26 -14.95 -6.27
CA LEU A 111 -8.47 -15.30 -4.88
C LEU A 111 -9.68 -14.61 -4.27
N ILE A 112 -9.90 -13.34 -4.62
CA ILE A 112 -11.02 -12.54 -4.14
C ILE A 112 -11.74 -11.99 -5.36
N ASP A 113 -13.02 -12.34 -5.47
CA ASP A 113 -13.93 -11.77 -6.44
C ASP A 113 -14.55 -10.50 -5.85
N MET A 114 -14.46 -9.39 -6.57
CA MET A 114 -15.01 -8.11 -6.12
C MET A 114 -16.53 -8.01 -6.32
N GLY A 115 -17.14 -8.98 -7.03
CA GLY A 115 -18.58 -9.18 -7.16
C GLY A 115 -19.28 -8.30 -8.21
N ASP A 116 -20.41 -8.81 -8.75
CA ASP A 116 -21.22 -8.15 -9.80
C ASP A 116 -21.71 -6.73 -9.41
N GLY A 117 -21.83 -6.43 -8.12
CA GLY A 117 -22.26 -5.13 -7.60
C GLY A 117 -21.21 -4.02 -7.62
N ALA A 118 -19.93 -4.35 -7.87
CA ALA A 118 -18.84 -3.39 -7.96
C ALA A 118 -18.71 -2.75 -9.36
N TYR A 119 -19.43 -3.27 -10.37
CA TYR A 119 -19.28 -2.92 -11.79
C TYR A 119 -20.45 -2.11 -12.36
N GLY A 120 -21.16 -1.34 -11.51
CA GLY A 120 -22.23 -0.46 -11.96
C GLY A 120 -23.61 -1.12 -12.02
N ALA A 121 -24.01 -1.84 -10.97
CA ALA A 121 -25.43 -1.88 -10.68
C ALA A 121 -25.83 -0.44 -10.30
N THR A 122 -26.73 0.17 -11.07
CA THR A 122 -27.53 1.28 -10.57
C THR A 122 -28.06 0.84 -9.21
N ARG A 123 -27.51 1.39 -8.14
CA ARG A 123 -28.23 1.37 -6.87
C ARG A 123 -29.43 2.26 -7.15
N GLU A 124 -30.51 1.65 -7.64
CA GLU A 124 -31.84 2.08 -7.24
C GLU A 124 -31.71 2.20 -5.73
N VAL A 125 -31.66 3.44 -5.26
CA VAL A 125 -31.93 3.72 -3.87
C VAL A 125 -33.37 3.24 -3.74
N GLU A 126 -33.53 1.98 -3.32
CA GLU A 126 -34.74 1.56 -2.67
C GLU A 126 -34.85 2.52 -1.49
N ASP A 127 -35.63 3.57 -1.69
CA ASP A 127 -36.09 4.47 -0.66
C ASP A 127 -36.73 3.58 0.40
N ASP A 128 -36.02 3.39 1.51
CA ASP A 128 -36.58 2.76 2.71
C ASP A 128 -37.57 3.74 3.33
N GLU A 129 -38.73 3.89 2.68
CA GLU A 129 -39.95 4.37 3.30
C GLU A 129 -40.75 3.16 3.78
N ASN A 130 -40.39 2.68 4.96
CA ASN A 130 -41.24 1.82 5.76
C ASN A 130 -42.56 2.55 6.13
N ALA A 131 -43.66 2.26 5.42
CA ALA A 131 -45.00 2.12 6.00
C ALA A 131 -46.08 1.67 5.00
N ASP A 132 -46.62 0.47 5.25
CA ASP A 132 -48.02 0.04 5.06
C ASP A 132 -48.69 -0.01 3.66
N ALA A 133 -49.35 -1.16 3.45
CA ALA A 133 -50.54 -1.41 2.63
C ALA A 133 -50.40 -1.81 1.13
N GLN A 134 -50.32 -3.13 0.93
CA GLN A 134 -51.34 -4.00 0.31
C GLN A 134 -52.04 -3.61 -1.02
N ALA A 135 -52.09 -4.64 -1.89
CA ALA A 135 -53.00 -4.88 -3.05
C ALA A 135 -52.59 -4.18 -4.36
N ASP A 136 -52.83 -4.64 -5.58
CA ASP A 136 -53.41 -5.83 -6.24
C ASP A 136 -53.41 -5.45 -7.75
N THR A 137 -53.48 -6.45 -8.64
CA THR A 137 -53.68 -6.35 -10.11
C THR A 137 -52.51 -5.73 -10.90
N GLY A 138 -52.10 -6.19 -12.07
CA GLY A 138 -52.73 -7.04 -13.07
C GLY A 138 -52.33 -6.51 -14.45
N SER A 139 -51.81 -7.41 -15.29
CA SER A 139 -51.98 -7.49 -16.75
C SER A 139 -51.49 -6.36 -17.69
N ASP A 140 -50.76 -6.84 -18.70
CA ASP A 140 -50.78 -6.47 -20.12
C ASP A 140 -49.95 -5.26 -20.63
N ALA A 141 -49.10 -5.63 -21.59
CA ALA A 141 -48.86 -4.98 -22.88
C ALA A 141 -48.03 -3.69 -22.95
N GLU A 142 -46.89 -3.86 -23.64
CA GLU A 142 -46.35 -3.02 -24.72
C GLU A 142 -46.18 -1.50 -24.46
N ALA A 143 -44.93 -1.10 -24.30
CA ALA A 143 -44.44 0.25 -24.61
C ALA A 143 -43.08 0.06 -25.30
N GLU A 144 -43.02 0.04 -26.63
CA GLU A 144 -42.91 1.22 -27.50
C GLU A 144 -41.90 2.25 -26.99
N ALA A 145 -40.80 2.34 -27.73
CA ALA A 145 -39.73 3.29 -27.51
C ALA A 145 -40.26 4.74 -27.55
N SER A 146 -39.98 5.48 -26.49
CA SER A 146 -40.08 6.94 -26.47
C SER A 146 -38.70 7.51 -26.22
N THR A 147 -38.11 8.01 -27.29
CA THR A 147 -36.96 8.91 -27.28
C THR A 147 -37.25 10.13 -26.42
N ASP A 148 -36.47 10.34 -25.37
CA ASP A 148 -36.18 11.69 -24.91
C ASP A 148 -34.75 11.71 -24.35
N ALA A 149 -33.81 12.01 -25.23
CA ALA A 149 -32.49 12.47 -24.84
C ALA A 149 -32.67 13.92 -24.39
N ALA A 150 -32.58 14.14 -23.07
CA ALA A 150 -32.39 15.45 -22.49
C ALA A 150 -31.09 15.43 -21.68
N ASP A 151 -30.20 16.33 -22.09
CA ASP A 151 -28.85 16.59 -21.62
C ASP A 151 -28.70 16.73 -20.10
N GLY A 152 -27.58 16.20 -19.58
CA GLY A 152 -27.10 16.45 -18.23
C GLY A 152 -26.08 15.40 -17.80
N ASP A 153 -24.80 15.76 -17.85
CA ASP A 153 -23.62 14.98 -17.45
C ASP A 153 -23.69 14.39 -16.02
N ASP A 154 -24.27 13.20 -15.87
CA ASP A 154 -24.16 12.41 -14.64
C ASP A 154 -23.82 10.95 -14.96
N MET A 155 -22.60 10.76 -15.48
CA MET A 155 -21.98 9.43 -15.51
C MET A 155 -21.67 9.07 -14.05
N ALA A 156 -22.32 8.01 -13.55
CA ALA A 156 -22.00 7.42 -12.25
C ALA A 156 -20.47 7.31 -12.11
N PRO A 157 -19.90 7.65 -10.94
CA PRO A 157 -18.46 7.72 -10.83
C PRO A 157 -17.88 6.33 -11.10
N ASN A 158 -16.84 6.27 -11.93
CA ASN A 158 -16.09 5.06 -12.30
C ASN A 158 -15.37 4.48 -11.06
N ILE A 159 -16.16 4.04 -10.07
CA ILE A 159 -15.74 3.65 -8.73
C ILE A 159 -16.26 2.25 -8.48
N MET A 160 -15.35 1.32 -8.17
CA MET A 160 -15.64 -0.04 -7.76
C MET A 160 -15.23 -0.22 -6.30
N GLU A 161 -16.18 -0.43 -5.40
CA GLU A 161 -15.89 -0.56 -3.96
C GLU A 161 -16.39 -1.90 -3.43
N GLY A 162 -15.74 -2.35 -2.36
CA GLY A 162 -16.22 -3.51 -1.63
C GLY A 162 -15.43 -3.75 -0.36
N THR A 163 -15.91 -4.72 0.41
CA THR A 163 -15.29 -5.13 1.64
C THR A 163 -15.47 -6.63 1.82
N ILE A 164 -14.45 -7.32 2.30
CA ILE A 164 -14.48 -8.75 2.55
C ILE A 164 -13.65 -9.11 3.78
N GLU A 165 -14.03 -10.18 4.45
CA GLU A 165 -13.19 -10.82 5.47
C GLU A 165 -12.04 -11.59 4.78
N VAL A 166 -10.81 -11.32 5.19
CA VAL A 166 -9.60 -11.94 4.67
C VAL A 166 -9.18 -13.11 5.55
N PRO A 167 -8.96 -14.32 4.99
CA PRO A 167 -8.34 -15.40 5.72
C PRO A 167 -6.91 -15.04 6.14
N GLU A 168 -6.49 -15.38 7.36
CA GLU A 168 -5.17 -15.03 7.92
C GLU A 168 -3.97 -15.43 7.02
N GLU A 169 -4.10 -16.52 6.26
CA GLU A 169 -3.08 -16.97 5.29
C GLU A 169 -2.86 -15.97 4.13
N GLN A 170 -3.93 -15.30 3.71
CA GLN A 170 -3.92 -14.33 2.61
C GLN A 170 -3.30 -12.98 3.01
N LEU A 171 -3.35 -12.65 4.31
CA LEU A 171 -2.77 -11.40 4.83
C LEU A 171 -1.25 -11.37 4.66
N ALA A 172 -0.56 -12.50 4.90
CA ALA A 172 0.90 -12.57 4.79
C ALA A 172 1.40 -12.47 3.33
N ASP A 173 0.58 -12.90 2.36
CA ASP A 173 0.87 -12.74 0.94
C ASP A 173 0.59 -11.31 0.46
N LEU A 174 -0.51 -10.70 0.94
CA LEU A 174 -0.85 -9.32 0.68
C LEU A 174 0.20 -8.35 1.25
N GLN A 175 0.59 -8.53 2.51
CA GLN A 175 1.66 -7.77 3.19
C GLN A 175 3.01 -7.91 2.47
N ALA A 176 3.25 -9.05 1.84
CA ALA A 176 4.46 -9.27 1.07
C ALA A 176 4.39 -8.76 -0.37
N GLY A 177 3.35 -7.97 -0.70
CA GLY A 177 3.15 -7.40 -2.02
C GLY A 177 3.01 -8.46 -3.12
N ARG A 178 2.48 -9.65 -2.80
CA ARG A 178 2.30 -10.76 -3.77
C ARG A 178 0.92 -10.75 -4.41
N TYR A 179 0.11 -9.74 -4.14
CA TYR A 179 -1.24 -9.63 -4.67
C TYR A 179 -1.28 -8.57 -5.77
N TYR A 180 -2.13 -8.77 -6.76
CA TYR A 180 -2.44 -7.75 -7.75
C TYR A 180 -3.95 -7.65 -7.94
N VAL A 181 -4.40 -6.45 -8.30
CA VAL A 181 -5.76 -6.19 -8.75
C VAL A 181 -5.78 -6.26 -10.26
N ASN A 182 -6.82 -6.88 -10.82
CA ASN A 182 -7.04 -6.95 -12.26
C ASN A 182 -8.50 -6.66 -12.58
N ILE A 183 -8.76 -5.77 -13.55
CA ILE A 183 -10.09 -5.48 -14.09
C ILE A 183 -10.20 -6.07 -15.50
N HIS A 184 -11.36 -6.68 -15.78
CA HIS A 184 -11.72 -7.30 -17.05
C HIS A 184 -12.90 -6.56 -17.67
N THR A 185 -12.90 -6.44 -18.99
CA THR A 185 -14.00 -5.82 -19.75
C THR A 185 -14.50 -6.73 -20.85
N GLU A 186 -15.63 -6.39 -21.45
CA GLU A 186 -16.16 -7.11 -22.63
C GLU A 186 -15.13 -7.18 -23.77
N ALA A 187 -14.31 -6.13 -23.94
CA ALA A 187 -13.27 -6.06 -24.95
C ALA A 187 -12.01 -6.86 -24.59
N HIS A 188 -11.71 -6.98 -23.28
CA HIS A 188 -10.57 -7.72 -22.76
C HIS A 188 -10.99 -8.68 -21.63
N PRO A 189 -11.59 -9.84 -21.98
CA PRO A 189 -12.10 -10.78 -21.00
C PRO A 189 -10.99 -11.45 -20.18
N ASP A 190 -9.78 -11.54 -20.72
CA ASP A 190 -8.60 -12.05 -20.00
C ASP A 190 -7.94 -11.00 -19.09
N GLY A 191 -8.42 -9.75 -19.12
CA GLY A 191 -7.92 -8.63 -18.31
C GLY A 191 -7.54 -7.42 -19.18
N GLU A 192 -8.03 -6.23 -18.81
CA GLU A 192 -7.68 -4.97 -19.49
C GLU A 192 -6.58 -4.22 -18.74
N ILE A 193 -6.77 -3.99 -17.43
CA ILE A 193 -5.80 -3.28 -16.58
C ILE A 193 -5.48 -4.05 -15.31
N ARG A 194 -4.21 -4.01 -14.91
CA ARG A 194 -3.66 -4.73 -13.75
C ARG A 194 -2.73 -3.81 -12.95
N GLY A 195 -2.62 -4.03 -11.65
CA GLY A 195 -1.62 -3.36 -10.81
C GLY A 195 -1.28 -4.19 -9.58
N GLN A 196 0.01 -4.21 -9.23
CA GLN A 196 0.47 -4.87 -8.01
C GLN A 196 0.02 -4.09 -6.78
N VAL A 197 -0.49 -4.80 -5.77
CA VAL A 197 -0.82 -4.24 -4.47
C VAL A 197 0.46 -4.04 -3.69
N VAL A 198 0.72 -2.80 -3.29
CA VAL A 198 1.88 -2.39 -2.50
C VAL A 198 1.41 -1.66 -1.25
N GLU A 199 2.15 -1.81 -0.14
CA GLU A 199 1.86 -1.07 1.09
C GLU A 199 2.10 0.42 0.87
N GLY A 200 1.18 1.25 1.35
CA GLY A 200 1.26 2.70 1.23
C GLY A 200 -0.11 3.35 1.38
N GLU A 201 -0.13 4.54 1.97
CA GLU A 201 -1.33 5.38 1.96
C GLU A 201 -1.49 5.97 0.56
N ALA A 202 -2.66 5.84 -0.04
CA ALA A 202 -3.05 6.74 -1.12
C ALA A 202 -2.80 8.16 -0.61
N SER A 203 -1.92 8.91 -1.28
CA SER A 203 -1.70 10.30 -0.91
C SER A 203 -3.08 10.97 -0.87
N SER A 204 -3.23 11.98 -0.03
CA SER A 204 -4.46 12.79 0.06
C SER A 204 -4.86 13.47 -1.28
N ASP A 205 -4.15 13.18 -2.36
CA ASP A 205 -4.44 13.52 -3.74
C ASP A 205 -5.33 12.49 -4.46
N SER A 206 -5.97 11.55 -3.76
CA SER A 206 -7.06 10.73 -4.34
C SER A 206 -8.32 11.54 -4.73
N ALA A 207 -8.30 12.86 -4.53
CA ALA A 207 -9.23 13.80 -5.15
C ALA A 207 -8.73 14.38 -6.50
N ALA A 208 -7.55 13.99 -6.99
CA ALA A 208 -6.95 14.53 -8.21
C ALA A 208 -6.80 13.44 -9.28
N LEU A 209 -7.93 12.95 -9.80
CA LEU A 209 -8.05 12.67 -11.23
C LEU A 209 -8.14 13.99 -12.01
N GLU A 210 -7.17 14.89 -11.79
CA GLU A 210 -6.96 16.08 -12.60
C GLU A 210 -5.46 16.14 -12.95
N GLY A 211 -5.12 15.62 -14.13
CA GLY A 211 -3.89 16.00 -14.83
C GLY A 211 -2.63 15.20 -14.49
N SER A 212 -2.13 14.51 -15.52
CA SER A 212 -0.81 13.90 -15.60
C SER A 212 0.34 14.93 -15.52
N ALA A 213 0.56 15.51 -14.34
CA ALA A 213 1.62 16.49 -14.11
C ALA A 213 2.51 16.20 -12.89
N ASP A 214 2.25 15.16 -12.09
CA ASP A 214 2.94 14.97 -10.81
C ASP A 214 4.20 14.07 -10.89
N SER A 215 4.37 13.25 -11.94
CA SER A 215 5.67 12.61 -12.21
C SER A 215 6.74 13.64 -12.62
N ALA A 216 6.35 14.84 -13.09
CA ALA A 216 7.28 15.89 -13.43
C ALA A 216 7.75 16.70 -12.20
N THR A 217 6.97 16.72 -11.11
CA THR A 217 7.27 17.46 -9.88
C THR A 217 8.12 16.65 -8.91
N ALA A 218 7.87 15.34 -8.77
CA ALA A 218 8.64 14.43 -7.89
C ALA A 218 10.12 14.27 -8.29
N PHE A 219 10.42 14.50 -9.57
CA PHE A 219 11.79 14.51 -10.12
C PHE A 219 12.23 15.91 -10.58
N ALA A 220 11.47 16.98 -10.26
CA ALA A 220 11.78 18.34 -10.71
C ALA A 220 13.14 18.84 -10.19
N ASP A 221 13.56 18.36 -9.03
CA ASP A 221 14.84 18.65 -8.39
C ASP A 221 15.82 17.46 -8.47
N ALA A 222 15.58 16.49 -9.37
CA ALA A 222 16.53 15.40 -9.63
C ALA A 222 17.82 15.93 -10.28
N ASP A 223 18.97 15.49 -9.77
CA ASP A 223 20.27 15.81 -10.34
C ASP A 223 20.60 14.81 -11.46
N LEU A 224 20.31 15.20 -12.71
CA LEU A 224 20.53 14.33 -13.87
C LEU A 224 22.03 14.05 -14.13
N ASP A 225 22.93 14.96 -13.73
CA ASP A 225 24.37 14.76 -13.86
C ASP A 225 24.87 13.74 -12.82
N ALA A 226 24.30 13.74 -11.61
CA ALA A 226 24.53 12.70 -10.62
C ALA A 226 23.92 11.36 -11.07
N GLY A 227 22.69 11.38 -11.60
CA GLY A 227 22.01 10.23 -12.16
C GLY A 227 22.80 9.57 -13.31
N GLU A 228 23.36 10.36 -14.22
CA GLU A 228 24.23 9.88 -15.30
C GLU A 228 25.49 9.18 -14.76
N GLN A 229 26.11 9.77 -13.73
CA GLN A 229 27.29 9.22 -13.10
C GLN A 229 27.00 7.87 -12.42
N ILE A 230 25.88 7.76 -11.69
CA ILE A 230 25.43 6.52 -11.06
C ILE A 230 25.14 5.47 -12.13
N PHE A 231 24.39 5.83 -13.18
CA PHE A 231 24.07 4.92 -14.28
C PHE A 231 25.34 4.38 -14.93
N THR A 232 26.29 5.26 -15.24
CA THR A 232 27.54 4.91 -15.91
C THR A 232 28.42 4.00 -15.07
N GLN A 233 28.46 4.21 -13.75
CA GLN A 233 29.33 3.47 -12.84
C GLN A 233 28.74 2.14 -12.38
N SER A 234 27.43 2.11 -12.10
CA SER A 234 26.79 1.01 -11.36
C SER A 234 25.80 0.21 -12.19
N CYS A 235 25.15 0.82 -13.19
CA CYS A 235 24.03 0.19 -13.89
C CYS A 235 24.43 -0.32 -15.28
N ARG A 236 25.20 0.50 -16.03
CA ARG A 236 25.53 0.32 -17.45
C ARG A 236 26.19 -1.02 -17.78
N SER A 237 27.01 -1.57 -16.88
CA SER A 237 27.73 -2.82 -17.11
C SER A 237 26.80 -4.03 -17.26
N CYS A 238 25.60 -3.94 -16.67
CA CYS A 238 24.60 -5.00 -16.68
C CYS A 238 23.36 -4.61 -17.49
N HIS A 239 22.92 -3.35 -17.45
CA HIS A 239 21.72 -2.89 -18.16
C HIS A 239 22.00 -2.32 -19.55
N GLY A 240 23.26 -2.36 -20.01
CA GLY A 240 23.66 -1.91 -21.34
C GLY A 240 23.97 -0.41 -21.42
N PRO A 241 24.71 0.02 -22.46
CA PRO A 241 25.21 1.40 -22.61
C PRO A 241 24.14 2.48 -22.80
N ARG A 242 22.91 2.08 -23.12
CA ARG A 242 21.74 2.95 -23.32
C ARG A 242 20.53 2.40 -22.57
N ALA A 243 20.75 1.68 -21.47
CA ALA A 243 19.71 1.01 -20.70
C ALA A 243 18.91 -0.05 -21.47
N GLN A 244 19.34 -0.45 -22.67
CA GLN A 244 18.59 -1.35 -23.56
C GLN A 244 18.60 -2.84 -23.15
N GLY A 245 19.19 -3.14 -21.98
CA GLY A 245 19.40 -4.50 -21.52
C GLY A 245 20.54 -5.22 -22.26
N MET A 246 20.95 -6.36 -21.72
CA MET A 246 21.91 -7.26 -22.37
C MET A 246 21.83 -8.67 -21.81
N ALA A 247 21.82 -9.66 -22.70
CA ALA A 247 21.68 -11.08 -22.35
C ALA A 247 20.49 -11.31 -21.40
N SER A 248 20.73 -11.72 -20.15
CA SER A 248 19.70 -11.96 -19.14
C SER A 248 19.33 -10.74 -18.31
N PHE A 249 20.00 -9.60 -18.50
CA PHE A 249 19.71 -8.36 -17.79
C PHE A 249 18.66 -7.55 -18.54
N PRO A 250 17.57 -7.16 -17.87
CA PRO A 250 16.43 -6.54 -18.52
C PRO A 250 16.72 -5.11 -19.00
N PRO A 251 16.00 -4.65 -20.04
CA PRO A 251 15.98 -3.24 -20.42
C PRO A 251 15.38 -2.36 -19.31
N LEU A 252 15.91 -1.15 -19.18
CA LEU A 252 15.36 -0.06 -18.37
C LEU A 252 14.96 1.13 -19.26
N ASP A 253 15.30 1.12 -20.55
CA ASP A 253 14.87 2.13 -21.52
C ASP A 253 13.35 2.06 -21.76
N GLY A 254 12.76 3.21 -22.10
CA GLY A 254 11.30 3.35 -22.23
C GLY A 254 10.50 3.13 -20.95
N ARG A 255 11.14 3.11 -19.77
CA ARG A 255 10.46 3.03 -18.46
C ARG A 255 10.36 4.40 -17.82
N GLU A 256 9.21 4.66 -17.21
CA GLU A 256 8.96 5.89 -16.45
C GLU A 256 9.84 5.97 -15.19
N ALA A 257 10.17 7.18 -14.76
CA ALA A 257 11.03 7.42 -13.60
C ALA A 257 10.46 6.83 -12.30
N ASP A 258 9.13 6.94 -12.11
CA ASP A 258 8.43 6.37 -10.94
C ASP A 258 8.58 4.85 -10.86
N TYR A 259 8.43 4.16 -12.00
CA TYR A 259 8.59 2.71 -12.07
C TYR A 259 10.01 2.28 -11.67
N LEU A 260 11.02 2.97 -12.20
CA LEU A 260 12.41 2.67 -11.90
C LEU A 260 12.76 2.95 -10.44
N LEU A 261 12.28 4.07 -9.89
CA LEU A 261 12.48 4.43 -8.49
C LEU A 261 11.84 3.39 -7.56
N GLY A 262 10.58 3.02 -7.82
CA GLY A 262 9.88 2.00 -7.04
C GLY A 262 10.62 0.66 -7.04
N ARG A 263 11.17 0.22 -8.19
CA ARG A 263 11.97 -1.01 -8.24
C ARG A 263 13.26 -0.91 -7.44
N LEU A 264 13.96 0.22 -7.51
CA LEU A 264 15.17 0.44 -6.72
C LEU A 264 14.88 0.44 -5.23
N GLN A 265 13.79 1.06 -4.78
CA GLN A 265 13.35 1.08 -3.38
C GLN A 265 13.06 -0.33 -2.85
N GLN A 266 12.32 -1.16 -3.61
CA GLN A 266 12.07 -2.57 -3.26
C GLN A 266 13.38 -3.35 -3.09
N TYR A 267 14.31 -3.22 -4.04
CA TYR A 267 15.62 -3.86 -3.93
C TYR A 267 16.46 -3.33 -2.76
N HIS A 268 16.37 -2.03 -2.45
CA HIS A 268 17.06 -1.39 -1.33
C HIS A 268 16.55 -1.93 0.01
N ALA A 269 15.22 -2.12 0.13
CA ALA A 269 14.57 -2.79 1.27
C ALA A 269 14.98 -4.28 1.39
N GLY A 270 15.57 -4.86 0.34
CA GLY A 270 15.99 -6.26 0.29
C GLY A 270 14.89 -7.21 -0.19
N GLU A 271 13.82 -6.66 -0.76
CA GLU A 271 12.71 -7.42 -1.31
C GLU A 271 13.14 -8.15 -2.58
N LYS A 272 12.65 -9.38 -2.72
CA LYS A 272 12.97 -10.22 -3.88
C LYS A 272 11.89 -10.07 -4.95
N VAL A 273 12.03 -9.05 -5.80
CA VAL A 273 11.16 -8.79 -6.94
C VAL A 273 11.74 -9.36 -8.25
N GLY A 274 11.48 -10.65 -8.48
CA GLY A 274 11.83 -11.36 -9.72
C GLY A 274 13.24 -12.00 -9.76
N PRO A 275 13.61 -12.67 -10.87
CA PRO A 275 14.83 -13.48 -10.97
C PRO A 275 16.13 -12.67 -10.87
N GLY A 276 16.09 -11.36 -11.17
CA GLY A 276 17.23 -10.44 -11.05
C GLY A 276 17.53 -9.98 -9.61
N SER A 277 16.66 -10.27 -8.64
CA SER A 277 16.72 -9.69 -7.29
C SER A 277 18.04 -9.95 -6.58
N ALA A 278 18.57 -11.18 -6.67
CA ALA A 278 19.83 -11.52 -6.00
C ALA A 278 21.02 -10.68 -6.50
N LEU A 279 20.94 -10.15 -7.72
CA LEU A 279 21.95 -9.29 -8.33
C LEU A 279 21.66 -7.80 -8.07
N MET A 280 20.38 -7.39 -8.07
CA MET A 280 20.01 -5.97 -7.90
C MET A 280 19.92 -5.50 -6.45
N ILE A 281 19.58 -6.37 -5.49
CA ILE A 281 19.54 -6.02 -4.07
C ILE A 281 20.86 -5.42 -3.57
N PRO A 282 22.04 -6.04 -3.77
CA PRO A 282 23.28 -5.43 -3.30
C PRO A 282 23.59 -4.10 -3.99
N VAL A 283 23.25 -3.95 -5.28
CA VAL A 283 23.43 -2.69 -6.02
C VAL A 283 22.55 -1.59 -5.45
N ALA A 284 21.27 -1.88 -5.20
CA ALA A 284 20.33 -0.91 -4.66
C ALA A 284 20.65 -0.54 -3.20
N LYS A 285 21.18 -1.47 -2.39
CA LYS A 285 21.60 -1.20 -1.02
C LYS A 285 22.76 -0.21 -0.89
N ASP A 286 23.56 -0.07 -1.93
CA ASP A 286 24.66 0.90 -1.97
C ASP A 286 24.18 2.31 -2.37
N LEU A 287 22.92 2.48 -2.77
CA LEU A 287 22.33 3.76 -3.16
C LEU A 287 21.51 4.36 -2.00
N SER A 288 21.59 5.68 -1.82
CA SER A 288 20.64 6.46 -1.03
C SER A 288 19.34 6.73 -1.80
N GLU A 289 18.31 7.16 -1.09
CA GLU A 289 17.01 7.51 -1.67
C GLU A 289 17.12 8.61 -2.74
N VAL A 290 17.97 9.62 -2.50
CA VAL A 290 18.26 10.69 -3.47
C VAL A 290 18.95 10.12 -4.71
N GLU A 291 19.94 9.25 -4.54
CA GLU A 291 20.66 8.62 -5.66
C GLU A 291 19.75 7.70 -6.49
N MET A 292 18.85 6.94 -5.84
CA MET A 292 17.85 6.11 -6.53
C MET A 292 16.89 6.96 -7.37
N ARG A 293 16.49 8.12 -6.84
CA ARG A 293 15.62 9.07 -7.54
C ARG A 293 16.34 9.73 -8.73
N ASP A 294 17.57 10.19 -8.52
CA ASP A 294 18.37 10.86 -9.55
C ASP A 294 18.69 9.93 -10.73
N VAL A 295 19.08 8.67 -10.46
CA VAL A 295 19.35 7.69 -11.53
C VAL A 295 18.08 7.28 -12.27
N SER A 296 16.93 7.20 -11.59
CA SER A 296 15.63 6.88 -12.21
C SER A 296 15.17 7.99 -13.15
N ALA A 297 15.28 9.25 -12.73
CA ALA A 297 15.00 10.42 -13.57
C ALA A 297 15.94 10.49 -14.79
N TYR A 298 17.23 10.21 -14.59
CA TYR A 298 18.19 10.17 -15.68
C TYR A 298 17.84 9.10 -16.72
N ILE A 299 17.60 7.86 -16.31
CA ILE A 299 17.28 6.77 -17.25
C ILE A 299 16.00 7.09 -18.05
N ALA A 300 14.96 7.56 -17.37
CA ALA A 300 13.68 7.90 -17.98
C ALA A 300 13.71 9.17 -18.87
N SER A 301 14.73 10.02 -18.75
CA SER A 301 14.89 11.20 -19.61
C SER A 301 15.89 10.97 -20.75
N ALA A 302 16.93 10.18 -20.51
CA ALA A 302 18.00 9.95 -21.48
C ALA A 302 17.69 8.84 -22.50
N PHE A 303 16.82 7.89 -22.12
CA PHE A 303 16.56 6.68 -22.90
C PHE A 303 15.08 6.37 -23.14
N ASN A 304 14.21 7.36 -22.94
CA ASN A 304 12.79 7.29 -23.28
C ASN A 304 12.54 7.87 -24.68
#